data_AF-A0A134BAR9-F1
#
_entry.id   AF-A0A134BAR9-F1
#
_cell.length_a   1.000
_cell.length_b   1.000
_cell.length_c   1.000
_cell.angle_alpha   90.00
_cell.angle_beta   90.00
_cell.angle_gamma   90.00
#
_symmetry.space_group_name_H-M   'P 1'
#
loop_
_entity.id
_entity.type
_entity.pdbx_description
1 polymer ?
#
loop_
_entity_poly.entity_id
_entity_poly.type
_entity_poly.pdbx_seq_one_letter_code
_entity_poly.pdbx_strand_id
1 'polypeptide(L)'
;MELKFALGNLSSVYPQGTRVRLLCQGLQLGDYAGQINIGYASKDEKYETAFYPELLVHRVLLKEGHTDIKPHELTIATLNKKYAGTLVSLKDVQFLASELGQTYADPQGKDKNRNVNRTLVDRSGAQLIVRTSSYAKFAGHTLPSGSGTITAILTYFRDTPQLLILREQDVQLTGTRF
;
A
#
# COMPACT_ATOMS: atom_id res chain seq x y z
N MET A 1 -2.39 -4.64 -9.93
CA MET A 1 -1.14 -5.29 -10.37
C MET A 1 0.04 -4.65 -9.65
N GLU A 2 0.95 -5.44 -9.08
CA GLU A 2 2.17 -4.98 -8.41
C GLU A 2 3.39 -5.08 -9.35
N LEU A 3 4.34 -4.14 -9.24
CA LEU A 3 5.62 -4.21 -9.95
C LEU A 3 6.76 -4.45 -8.95
N LYS A 4 7.49 -5.56 -9.10
CA LYS A 4 8.59 -5.95 -8.22
C LYS A 4 9.93 -5.47 -8.78
N PHE A 5 10.36 -4.28 -8.37
CA PHE A 5 11.65 -3.68 -8.74
C PHE A 5 12.52 -3.48 -7.49
N ALA A 6 13.79 -3.88 -7.53
CA ALA A 6 14.71 -3.76 -6.38
C ALA A 6 15.27 -2.33 -6.17
N LEU A 7 14.80 -1.34 -6.93
CA LEU A 7 15.33 0.03 -6.90
C LEU A 7 15.01 0.72 -5.58
N GLY A 8 16.03 1.24 -4.91
CA GLY A 8 15.84 2.10 -3.74
C GLY A 8 15.15 3.42 -4.10
N ASN A 9 14.43 4.01 -3.14
CA ASN A 9 13.80 5.32 -3.31
C ASN A 9 12.85 5.46 -4.51
N LEU A 10 12.17 4.38 -4.90
CA LEU A 10 11.21 4.36 -6.01
C LEU A 10 10.18 5.48 -5.93
N SER A 11 9.70 5.87 -4.74
CA SER A 11 8.74 6.98 -4.58
C SER A 11 9.32 8.36 -4.86
N SER A 12 10.63 8.54 -4.71
CA SER A 12 11.33 9.77 -5.09
C SER A 12 11.64 9.79 -6.58
N VAL A 13 12.02 8.64 -7.14
CA VAL A 13 12.34 8.52 -8.56
C VAL A 13 11.04 8.58 -9.39
N TYR A 14 9.99 7.88 -8.98
CA TYR A 14 8.68 7.83 -9.62
C TYR A 14 7.63 8.34 -8.63
N PRO A 15 7.54 9.67 -8.43
CA PRO A 15 6.52 10.23 -7.56
C PRO A 15 5.12 9.82 -8.03
N GLN A 16 4.17 9.74 -7.10
CA GLN A 16 2.77 9.47 -7.42
C GLN A 16 2.28 10.40 -8.54
N GLY A 17 1.62 9.82 -9.53
CA GLY A 17 1.24 10.51 -10.77
C GLY A 17 2.20 10.29 -11.93
N THR A 18 3.39 9.73 -11.68
CA THR A 18 4.31 9.37 -12.77
C THR A 18 3.66 8.35 -13.69
N ARG A 19 3.54 8.71 -14.96
CA ARG A 19 3.20 7.78 -16.03
C ARG A 19 4.46 7.06 -16.47
N VAL A 20 4.38 5.75 -16.56
CA VAL A 20 5.50 4.89 -16.93
C VAL A 20 5.14 4.04 -18.13
N ARG A 21 6.12 3.81 -19.00
CA ARG A 21 6.12 2.73 -19.97
C ARG A 21 6.91 1.57 -19.37
N LEU A 22 6.26 0.41 -19.31
CA LEU A 22 6.89 -0.84 -18.90
C LEU A 22 7.24 -1.66 -20.14
N LEU A 23 8.52 -1.90 -20.39
CA LEU A 23 8.96 -2.85 -21.41
C LEU A 23 8.88 -4.26 -20.82
N CYS A 24 7.90 -5.03 -21.25
CA CYS A 24 7.60 -6.34 -20.65
C CYS A 24 8.49 -7.48 -21.15
N GLN A 25 9.30 -7.28 -22.18
CA GLN A 25 10.16 -8.35 -22.72
C GLN A 25 11.18 -8.79 -21.67
N GLY A 26 11.18 -10.10 -21.36
CA GLY A 26 12.04 -10.69 -20.34
C GLY A 26 11.58 -10.46 -18.90
N LEU A 27 10.40 -9.88 -18.69
CA LEU A 27 9.75 -9.87 -17.38
C LEU A 27 8.93 -11.14 -17.17
N GLN A 28 8.80 -11.55 -15.91
CA GLN A 28 8.00 -12.69 -15.49
C GLN A 28 6.70 -12.20 -14.86
N LEU A 29 5.57 -12.79 -15.27
CA LEU A 29 4.29 -12.63 -14.60
C LEU A 29 4.18 -13.65 -13.46
N GLY A 30 3.61 -13.24 -12.33
CA GLY A 30 3.34 -14.11 -11.21
C GLY A 30 2.04 -13.76 -10.49
N ASP A 31 1.63 -14.66 -9.61
CA ASP A 31 0.47 -14.48 -8.75
C ASP A 31 0.88 -14.81 -7.31
N TYR A 32 0.95 -13.79 -6.46
CA TYR A 32 1.18 -14.01 -5.05
C TYR A 32 -0.12 -13.84 -4.27
N ALA A 33 -0.76 -14.96 -3.94
CA ALA A 33 -1.98 -14.99 -3.13
C ALA A 33 -3.11 -14.12 -3.72
N GLY A 34 -3.33 -14.17 -5.03
CA GLY A 34 -4.35 -13.39 -5.76
C GLY A 34 -3.90 -11.99 -6.16
N GLN A 35 -2.69 -11.56 -5.77
CA GLN A 35 -2.10 -10.31 -6.21
C GLN A 35 -1.19 -10.56 -7.43
N ILE A 36 -1.72 -10.25 -8.62
CA ILE A 36 -0.97 -10.28 -9.87
C ILE A 36 0.21 -9.32 -9.80
N ASN A 37 1.39 -9.80 -10.16
CA ASN A 37 2.63 -9.04 -10.11
C ASN A 37 3.54 -9.33 -11.32
N ILE A 38 4.39 -8.35 -11.65
CA ILE A 38 5.41 -8.46 -12.70
C ILE A 38 6.77 -8.18 -12.09
N GLY A 39 7.76 -9.01 -12.41
CA GLY A 39 9.13 -8.87 -11.90
C GLY A 39 10.15 -9.63 -12.75
N TYR A 40 11.23 -10.05 -12.09
CA TYR A 40 12.20 -11.00 -12.67
C TYR A 40 11.74 -12.43 -12.48
N ALA A 41 12.23 -13.37 -13.28
CA ALA A 41 12.04 -14.79 -13.00
C ALA A 41 12.70 -15.15 -11.65
N SER A 42 11.94 -15.78 -10.77
CA SER A 42 12.46 -16.27 -9.49
C SER A 42 13.37 -17.48 -9.69
N LYS A 43 14.34 -17.64 -8.77
CA LYS A 43 15.10 -18.89 -8.61
C LYS A 43 14.53 -19.78 -7.49
N ASP A 44 13.66 -19.22 -6.66
CA ASP A 44 12.93 -19.95 -5.63
C ASP A 44 11.64 -20.47 -6.25
N GLU A 45 11.47 -21.80 -6.31
CA GLU A 45 10.32 -22.48 -6.90
C GLU A 45 8.99 -22.12 -6.24
N LYS A 46 9.02 -21.57 -5.02
CA LYS A 46 7.83 -21.14 -4.30
C LYS A 46 7.18 -19.88 -4.89
N TYR A 47 7.93 -19.09 -5.66
CA TYR A 47 7.46 -17.84 -6.21
C TYR A 47 7.75 -17.80 -7.71
N GLU A 48 6.82 -17.34 -8.52
CA GLU A 48 7.08 -17.14 -9.95
C GLU A 48 8.02 -15.95 -10.17
N THR A 49 7.89 -14.92 -9.34
CA THR A 49 8.62 -13.65 -9.52
C THR A 49 9.56 -13.32 -8.36
N ALA A 50 10.72 -12.77 -8.73
CA ALA A 50 11.63 -12.05 -7.87
C ALA A 50 11.66 -10.55 -8.22
N PHE A 51 12.36 -9.75 -7.43
CA PHE A 51 12.58 -8.34 -7.75
C PHE A 51 13.52 -8.21 -8.95
N TYR A 52 13.12 -7.38 -9.91
CA TYR A 52 13.94 -7.04 -11.07
C TYR A 52 15.20 -6.26 -10.62
N PRO A 53 16.40 -6.64 -11.11
CA PRO A 53 17.67 -6.11 -10.60
C PRO A 53 17.75 -4.59 -10.69
N GLU A 54 18.16 -3.94 -9.58
CA GLU A 54 18.19 -2.48 -9.44
C GLU A 54 18.87 -1.76 -10.61
N LEU A 55 20.06 -2.21 -10.99
CA LEU A 55 20.85 -1.62 -12.08
C LEU A 55 20.20 -1.72 -13.46
N LEU A 56 19.18 -2.56 -13.63
CA LEU A 56 18.49 -2.77 -14.89
C LEU A 56 17.10 -2.10 -14.92
N VAL A 57 16.58 -1.62 -13.79
CA VAL A 57 15.22 -1.06 -13.67
C VAL A 57 14.98 0.06 -14.68
N HIS A 58 15.95 0.97 -14.83
CA HIS A 58 15.83 2.11 -15.75
C HIS A 58 15.77 1.72 -17.24
N ARG A 59 16.08 0.47 -17.58
CA ARG A 59 15.98 -0.05 -18.96
C ARG A 59 14.57 -0.52 -19.29
N VAL A 60 13.80 -0.93 -18.28
CA VAL A 60 12.47 -1.52 -18.47
C VAL A 60 11.34 -0.63 -17.96
N LEU A 61 11.60 0.23 -16.98
CA LEU A 61 10.64 1.17 -16.43
C LEU A 61 11.03 2.59 -16.86
N LEU A 62 10.36 3.10 -17.88
CA LEU A 62 10.67 4.40 -18.49
C LEU A 62 9.63 5.42 -18.07
N LYS A 63 10.05 6.63 -17.68
CA LYS A 63 9.12 7.73 -17.37
C LYS A 63 8.63 8.36 -18.67
N GLU A 64 7.32 8.51 -18.79
CA GLU A 64 6.69 9.17 -19.93
C GLU A 64 6.13 10.56 -19.60
N GLY A 65 5.87 10.84 -18.32
CA GLY A 65 5.32 12.10 -17.88
C GLY A 65 4.71 12.00 -16.50
N HIS A 66 3.90 13.00 -16.16
CA HIS A 66 3.20 13.08 -14.89
C HIS A 66 1.76 13.51 -15.12
N THR A 67 0.84 12.96 -14.34
CA THR A 67 -0.57 13.33 -14.32
C THR A 67 -1.08 13.29 -12.90
N ASP A 68 -2.06 14.12 -12.59
CA ASP A 68 -2.78 14.01 -11.33
C ASP A 68 -3.56 12.69 -11.29
N ILE A 69 -3.50 12.02 -10.14
CA ILE A 69 -4.26 10.80 -9.87
C ILE A 69 -5.37 11.15 -8.89
N LYS A 70 -6.61 10.88 -9.31
CA LYS A 70 -7.78 10.94 -8.43
C LYS A 70 -8.02 9.56 -7.81
N PRO A 71 -8.08 9.43 -6.48
CA PRO A 71 -8.44 8.16 -5.84
C PRO A 71 -9.86 7.72 -6.22
N HIS A 72 -10.09 6.40 -6.22
CA HIS A 72 -11.46 5.88 -6.25
C HIS A 72 -12.10 6.04 -4.87
N GLU A 73 -13.18 6.81 -4.78
CA GLU A 73 -13.97 6.91 -3.55
C GLU A 73 -14.75 5.62 -3.33
N LEU A 74 -14.52 4.96 -2.18
CA LEU A 74 -15.12 3.68 -1.81
C LEU A 74 -15.48 3.68 -0.31
N THR A 75 -16.39 2.80 0.06
CA THR A 75 -16.62 2.39 1.46
C THR A 75 -16.04 0.99 1.71
N ILE A 76 -15.87 0.60 2.97
CA ILE A 76 -15.40 -0.75 3.33
C ILE A 76 -16.27 -1.83 2.67
N ALA A 77 -17.59 -1.65 2.65
CA ALA A 77 -18.54 -2.59 2.06
C ALA A 77 -18.45 -2.70 0.52
N THR A 78 -17.88 -1.69 -0.15
CA THR A 78 -17.80 -1.64 -1.64
C THR A 78 -16.42 -2.01 -2.17
N LEU A 79 -15.47 -2.36 -1.29
CA LEU A 79 -14.14 -2.80 -1.70
C LEU A 79 -14.24 -4.02 -2.61
N ASN A 80 -13.48 -3.98 -3.70
CA ASN A 80 -13.49 -5.02 -4.71
C ASN A 80 -12.10 -5.21 -5.32
N LYS A 81 -11.75 -6.45 -5.66
CA LYS A 81 -10.46 -6.81 -6.28
C LYS A 81 -10.19 -6.06 -7.59
N LYS A 82 -11.21 -5.55 -8.30
CA LYS A 82 -11.02 -4.69 -9.48
C LYS A 82 -10.23 -3.40 -9.19
N TYR A 83 -10.22 -2.94 -7.93
CA TYR A 83 -9.46 -1.78 -7.48
C TYR A 83 -8.10 -2.16 -6.84
N ALA A 84 -7.69 -3.44 -6.89
CA ALA A 84 -6.44 -3.89 -6.30
C ALA A 84 -5.21 -3.27 -7.00
N GLY A 85 -4.31 -2.70 -6.20
CA GLY A 85 -3.14 -1.94 -6.65
C GLY A 85 -3.46 -0.52 -7.12
N THR A 86 -4.66 0.01 -6.82
CA THR A 86 -5.04 1.39 -7.15
C THR A 86 -5.16 2.25 -5.90
N LEU A 87 -5.12 3.57 -6.10
CA LEU A 87 -5.34 4.54 -5.03
C LEU A 87 -6.85 4.65 -4.75
N VAL A 88 -7.22 4.45 -3.49
CA VAL A 88 -8.61 4.54 -3.01
C VAL A 88 -8.72 5.57 -1.90
N SER A 89 -9.91 6.13 -1.71
CA SER A 89 -10.23 7.05 -0.62
C SER A 89 -11.46 6.54 0.13
N LEU A 90 -11.34 6.38 1.44
CA LEU A 90 -12.41 5.93 2.33
C LEU A 90 -12.75 7.05 3.30
N LYS A 91 -14.02 7.49 3.29
CA LYS A 91 -14.57 8.49 4.20
C LYS A 91 -15.23 7.81 5.39
N ASP A 92 -15.48 8.59 6.46
CA ASP A 92 -16.18 8.14 7.66
C ASP A 92 -15.57 6.88 8.30
N VAL A 93 -14.24 6.86 8.38
CA VAL A 93 -13.47 5.79 9.05
C VAL A 93 -12.68 6.36 10.23
N GLN A 94 -12.30 5.50 11.16
CA GLN A 94 -11.39 5.80 12.27
C GLN A 94 -10.60 4.54 12.65
N PHE A 95 -9.45 4.68 13.29
CA PHE A 95 -8.77 3.50 13.89
C PHE A 95 -9.64 2.86 14.98
N LEU A 96 -9.44 1.60 15.31
CA LEU A 96 -10.23 0.92 16.35
C LEU A 96 -9.94 1.53 17.73
N ALA A 97 -10.94 1.63 18.61
CA ALA A 97 -10.80 2.27 19.92
C ALA A 97 -9.73 1.62 20.81
N SER A 98 -9.58 0.30 20.73
CA SER A 98 -8.55 -0.46 21.46
C SER A 98 -7.12 -0.24 20.94
N GLU A 99 -6.96 0.38 19.78
CA GLU A 99 -5.66 0.71 19.19
C GLU A 99 -5.24 2.16 19.46
N LEU A 100 -6.08 2.96 20.13
CA LEU A 100 -5.73 4.33 20.49
C LEU A 100 -4.50 4.39 21.40
N GLY A 101 -3.64 5.39 21.16
CA GLY A 101 -2.36 5.54 21.83
C GLY A 101 -1.25 4.65 21.27
N GLN A 102 -1.56 3.65 20.42
CA GLN A 102 -0.53 2.93 19.68
C GLN A 102 0.05 3.79 18.55
N THR A 103 1.22 3.40 18.07
CA THR A 103 1.87 4.01 16.90
C THR A 103 1.48 3.28 15.62
N TYR A 104 1.79 3.84 14.44
CA TYR A 104 1.63 3.10 13.19
C TYR A 104 2.42 1.78 13.19
N ALA A 105 3.67 1.80 13.66
CA ALA A 105 4.52 0.63 13.88
C ALA A 105 5.63 0.96 14.90
N ASP A 106 6.40 -0.02 15.35
CA ASP A 106 7.61 0.25 16.12
C ASP A 106 8.76 0.62 15.17
N PRO A 107 9.34 1.84 15.21
CA PRO A 107 10.46 2.22 14.34
C PRO A 107 11.75 1.41 14.60
N GLN A 108 11.89 0.77 15.77
CA GLN A 108 12.98 -0.14 16.11
C GLN A 108 12.68 -1.60 15.72
N GLY A 109 11.45 -1.90 15.28
CA GLY A 109 10.99 -3.24 14.92
C GLY A 109 11.54 -3.81 13.61
N LYS A 110 12.52 -3.16 12.96
CA LYS A 110 13.00 -3.53 11.60
C LYS A 110 13.58 -4.94 11.50
N ASP A 111 14.10 -5.50 12.59
CA ASP A 111 14.68 -6.85 12.59
C ASP A 111 13.72 -7.93 13.08
N LYS A 112 12.70 -7.56 13.87
CA LYS A 112 11.81 -8.52 14.55
C LYS A 112 10.36 -8.45 14.08
N ASN A 113 9.85 -7.25 13.82
CA ASN A 113 8.46 -7.01 13.46
C ASN A 113 8.34 -5.92 12.39
N ARG A 114 8.75 -6.25 11.17
CA ARG A 114 8.87 -5.30 10.05
C ARG A 114 7.55 -4.68 9.60
N ASN A 115 6.45 -5.40 9.81
CA ASN A 115 5.13 -5.01 9.32
C ASN A 115 4.11 -5.27 10.42
N VAL A 116 3.23 -4.30 10.64
CA VAL A 116 2.20 -4.36 11.66
C VAL A 116 0.84 -4.14 11.00
N ASN A 117 -0.19 -4.78 11.55
CA ASN A 117 -1.56 -4.51 11.14
C ASN A 117 -2.20 -3.55 12.15
N ARG A 118 -2.91 -2.56 11.63
CA ARG A 118 -3.85 -1.70 12.34
C ARG A 118 -5.24 -1.92 11.79
N THR A 119 -6.24 -1.47 12.52
CA THR A 119 -7.63 -1.76 12.22
C THR A 119 -8.40 -0.46 12.11
N LEU A 120 -8.99 -0.22 10.94
CA LEU A 120 -10.01 0.82 10.77
C LEU A 120 -11.38 0.22 11.04
N VAL A 121 -12.30 1.10 11.46
CA VAL A 121 -13.72 0.84 11.59
C VAL A 121 -14.51 1.99 10.95
N ASP A 122 -15.60 1.65 10.26
CA ASP A 122 -16.56 2.64 9.77
C ASP A 122 -17.79 2.77 10.68
N ARG A 123 -18.72 3.66 10.32
CA ARG A 123 -19.96 3.91 11.11
C ARG A 123 -20.87 2.69 11.26
N SER A 124 -20.74 1.68 10.39
CA SER A 124 -21.50 0.44 10.48
C SER A 124 -20.84 -0.60 11.38
N GLY A 125 -19.62 -0.33 11.86
CA GLY A 125 -18.80 -1.29 12.59
C GLY A 125 -17.99 -2.22 11.69
N ALA A 126 -18.02 -2.04 10.37
CA ALA A 126 -17.22 -2.82 9.44
C ALA A 126 -15.73 -2.51 9.63
N GLN A 127 -14.90 -3.54 9.64
CA GLN A 127 -13.47 -3.41 9.93
C GLN A 127 -12.62 -3.62 8.68
N LEU A 128 -11.49 -2.92 8.62
CA LEU A 128 -10.54 -3.03 7.52
C LEU A 128 -9.10 -2.96 8.03
N ILE A 129 -8.26 -3.85 7.51
CA ILE A 129 -6.85 -3.89 7.87
C ILE A 129 -6.11 -2.75 7.16
N VAL A 130 -5.31 -2.03 7.94
CA VAL A 130 -4.28 -1.11 7.45
C VAL A 130 -2.92 -1.72 7.76
N ARG A 131 -2.14 -2.03 6.73
CA ARG A 131 -0.81 -2.60 6.88
C ARG A 131 0.22 -1.47 6.92
N THR A 132 1.00 -1.42 7.99
CA THR A 132 2.05 -0.42 8.25
C THR A 132 3.41 -1.10 8.38
N SER A 133 4.49 -0.32 8.37
CA SER A 133 5.86 -0.86 8.44
C SER A 133 6.76 -0.07 9.38
N SER A 134 7.67 -0.77 10.07
CA SER A 134 8.76 -0.19 10.86
C SER A 134 9.78 0.61 10.03
N TYR A 135 9.77 0.45 8.71
CA TYR A 135 10.58 1.26 7.79
C TYR A 135 9.89 2.56 7.37
N ALA A 136 8.60 2.73 7.65
CA ALA A 136 7.88 3.95 7.31
C ALA A 136 8.43 5.14 8.13
N LYS A 137 8.54 6.31 7.50
CA LYS A 137 8.99 7.54 8.18
C LYS A 137 8.08 7.93 9.35
N PHE A 138 6.81 7.54 9.29
CA PHE A 138 5.78 7.80 10.30
C PHE A 138 5.55 6.62 11.24
N ALA A 139 6.41 5.58 11.22
CA ALA A 139 6.21 4.36 12.02
C ALA A 139 5.93 4.69 13.50
N GLY A 140 6.81 5.46 14.13
CA GLY A 140 6.68 5.82 15.55
C GLY A 140 5.63 6.89 15.88
N HIS A 141 4.89 7.39 14.90
CA HIS A 141 3.85 8.39 15.17
C HIS A 141 2.60 7.71 15.71
N THR A 142 1.94 8.35 16.67
CA THR A 142 0.70 7.86 17.27
C THR A 142 -0.42 7.84 16.23
N LEU A 143 -1.25 6.80 16.26
CA LEU A 143 -2.44 6.73 15.43
C LEU A 143 -3.38 7.90 15.77
N PRO A 144 -3.89 8.61 14.76
CA PRO A 144 -4.81 9.71 15.00
C PRO A 144 -6.09 9.18 15.68
N SER A 145 -6.54 9.92 16.67
CA SER A 145 -7.69 9.56 17.47
C SER A 145 -9.01 10.07 16.89
N GLY A 146 -9.05 10.86 15.82
CA GLY A 146 -10.31 11.30 15.21
C GLY A 146 -10.91 10.29 14.23
N SER A 147 -11.98 10.72 13.58
CA SER A 147 -12.53 10.10 12.37
C SER A 147 -12.28 10.99 11.14
N GLY A 148 -12.48 10.46 9.94
CA GLY A 148 -12.35 11.24 8.73
C GLY A 148 -12.04 10.38 7.51
N THR A 149 -11.07 10.82 6.71
CA THR A 149 -10.75 10.23 5.40
C THR A 149 -9.35 9.64 5.39
N ILE A 150 -9.22 8.44 4.82
CA ILE A 150 -7.93 7.82 4.51
C ILE A 150 -7.81 7.59 3.01
N THR A 151 -6.68 8.03 2.44
CA THR A 151 -6.27 7.70 1.09
C THR A 151 -5.12 6.68 1.15
N ALA A 152 -5.24 5.58 0.41
CA ALA A 152 -4.27 4.48 0.48
C ALA A 152 -4.28 3.65 -0.80
N ILE A 153 -3.29 2.78 -0.97
CA ILE A 153 -3.35 1.73 -1.99
C ILE A 153 -4.15 0.55 -1.45
N LEU A 154 -5.19 0.13 -2.17
CA LEU A 154 -5.92 -1.10 -1.85
C LEU A 154 -5.12 -2.31 -2.33
N THR A 155 -4.84 -3.26 -1.45
CA THR A 155 -4.24 -4.55 -1.78
C THR A 155 -5.12 -5.68 -1.26
N TYR A 156 -4.84 -6.90 -1.73
CA TYR A 156 -5.50 -8.10 -1.25
C TYR A 156 -4.45 -9.14 -0.87
N PHE A 157 -4.68 -9.84 0.23
CA PHE A 157 -4.02 -11.10 0.53
C PHE A 157 -5.08 -12.19 0.48
N ARG A 158 -5.08 -12.98 -0.59
CA ARG A 158 -6.17 -13.89 -0.98
C ARG A 158 -7.48 -13.11 -1.16
N ASP A 159 -8.39 -13.22 -0.21
CA ASP A 159 -9.69 -12.54 -0.20
C ASP A 159 -9.77 -11.42 0.85
N THR A 160 -8.73 -11.26 1.66
CA THR A 160 -8.70 -10.22 2.70
C THR A 160 -8.23 -8.89 2.12
N PRO A 161 -9.07 -7.84 2.10
CA PRO A 161 -8.65 -6.52 1.68
C PRO A 161 -7.73 -5.88 2.74
N GLN A 162 -6.75 -5.13 2.26
CA GLN A 162 -5.79 -4.40 3.10
C GLN A 162 -5.52 -3.03 2.48
N LEU A 163 -5.30 -2.02 3.33
CA LEU A 163 -4.82 -0.72 2.89
C LEU A 163 -3.33 -0.58 3.18
N LEU A 164 -2.59 -0.06 2.21
CA LEU A 164 -1.21 0.38 2.38
C LEU A 164 -1.15 1.91 2.35
N ILE A 165 -0.81 2.52 3.49
CA ILE A 165 -0.62 3.97 3.59
C ILE A 165 0.74 4.34 2.96
N LEU A 166 0.71 5.30 2.04
CA LEU A 166 1.92 5.79 1.38
C LEU A 166 2.63 6.86 2.22
N ARG A 167 1.85 7.77 2.81
CA ARG A 167 2.32 8.92 3.57
C ARG A 167 1.36 9.20 4.72
N GLU A 168 1.86 9.70 5.83
CA GLU A 168 1.04 10.07 6.98
C GLU A 168 -0.05 11.11 6.62
N GLN A 169 0.28 12.09 5.79
CA GLN A 169 -0.65 13.12 5.31
C GLN A 169 -1.87 12.58 4.53
N ASP A 170 -1.80 11.32 4.06
CA ASP A 170 -2.93 10.66 3.40
C ASP A 170 -3.97 10.17 4.43
N VAL A 171 -3.68 10.29 5.73
CA VAL A 171 -4.57 9.97 6.85
C VAL A 171 -5.09 11.26 7.49
N GLN A 172 -6.30 11.67 7.10
CA GLN A 172 -6.95 12.91 7.54
C GLN A 172 -8.11 12.57 8.50
N LEU A 173 -7.74 12.18 9.73
CA LEU A 173 -8.66 11.75 10.77
C LEU A 173 -8.80 12.82 11.87
N THR A 174 -9.28 14.01 11.50
CA THR A 174 -9.36 15.19 12.39
C THR A 174 -10.78 15.48 12.91
N GLY A 175 -11.78 14.69 12.48
CA GLY A 175 -13.17 14.83 12.89
C GLY A 175 -13.47 14.16 14.23
N THR A 176 -14.66 14.44 14.76
CA THR A 176 -15.18 13.78 15.97
C THR A 176 -15.32 12.28 15.73
N ARG A 177 -14.84 11.46 16.66
CA ARG A 177 -15.08 10.00 16.62
C ARG A 177 -16.56 9.67 16.75
N PHE A 178 -16.94 8.53 16.21
CA PHE A 178 -18.25 7.92 16.40
C PHE A 178 -18.13 6.53 17.02
#